data_AF-A0A1R4HIJ2-F1
#
_entry.id   AF-A0A1R4HIJ2-F1
#
_cell.length_a   1.000
_cell.length_b   1.000
_cell.length_c   1.000
_cell.angle_alpha   90.00
_cell.angle_beta   90.00
_cell.angle_gamma   90.00
#
_symmetry.space_group_name_H-M   'P 1'
#
loop_
_entity.id
_entity.type
_entity.pdbx_description
1 polymer ?
#
loop_
_entity_poly.entity_id
_entity_poly.type
_entity_poly.pdbx_seq_one_letter_code
_entity_poly.pdbx_strand_id
1 'polypeptide(L)'
;MALTDKQAAPFVPAGTADIRYVLGTTVPDNWKPFVPVHVNGSDTEIRFQRARMPGAKPPFGVLLKEQAAPYFINEEEIPRSGVIVTRSFQRTRWLNGKTFLWIGRTKEAGKGEGWSNLKFDQIEDIGIIE
;
A
#
# COMPACT_ATOMS: atom_id res chain seq x y z
N MET A 1 -3.38 -16.53 11.86
CA MET A 1 -3.87 -16.07 10.54
C MET A 1 -2.79 -15.16 9.97
N ALA A 2 -1.99 -15.65 9.02
CA ALA A 2 -0.67 -15.07 8.73
C ALA A 2 -0.81 -13.72 7.99
N LEU A 3 -0.62 -12.62 8.74
CA LEU A 3 -0.67 -11.23 8.28
C LEU A 3 0.75 -10.65 8.33
N THR A 4 1.69 -11.24 7.59
CA THR A 4 3.08 -10.77 7.56
C THR A 4 3.70 -11.15 6.22
N ASP A 5 4.51 -10.28 5.62
CA ASP A 5 5.27 -10.52 4.37
C ASP A 5 6.43 -11.52 4.54
N LYS A 6 6.31 -12.44 5.52
CA LYS A 6 7.19 -13.60 5.62
C LYS A 6 6.61 -14.65 4.68
N GLN A 7 7.42 -15.10 3.72
CA GLN A 7 7.14 -16.32 2.96
C GLN A 7 6.67 -17.37 3.97
N ALA A 8 5.41 -17.81 3.86
CA ALA A 8 4.92 -18.89 4.68
C ALA A 8 5.84 -20.10 4.45
N ALA A 9 6.08 -20.89 5.50
CA ALA A 9 6.80 -22.13 5.34
C ALA A 9 6.19 -22.93 4.17
N PRO A 10 7.02 -23.63 3.37
CA PRO A 10 6.52 -24.45 2.28
C PRO A 10 5.41 -25.34 2.81
N PHE A 11 4.25 -25.30 2.14
CA PHE A 11 3.09 -26.04 2.57
C PHE A 11 3.31 -27.52 2.32
N VAL A 12 3.16 -28.33 3.36
CA VAL A 12 3.26 -29.78 3.27
C VAL A 12 1.84 -30.34 3.47
N PRO A 13 1.25 -31.00 2.45
CA PRO A 13 -0.08 -31.59 2.59
C PRO A 13 -0.07 -32.73 3.61
N ALA A 14 -1.11 -32.79 4.45
CA ALA A 14 -1.37 -33.95 5.28
C ALA A 14 -2.09 -35.01 4.44
N GLY A 15 -1.34 -35.80 3.67
CA GLY A 15 -1.85 -36.88 2.82
C GLY A 15 -1.70 -36.60 1.33
N THR A 16 -2.60 -37.19 0.52
CA THR A 16 -2.57 -37.16 -0.95
C THR A 16 -3.48 -36.07 -1.52
N ALA A 17 -3.59 -34.93 -0.86
CA ALA A 17 -4.42 -33.84 -1.34
C ALA A 17 -3.73 -33.13 -2.50
N ASP A 18 -4.43 -33.00 -3.64
CA ASP A 18 -3.93 -32.29 -4.83
C ASP A 18 -4.18 -30.77 -4.76
N ILE A 19 -5.04 -30.33 -3.84
CA ILE A 19 -5.42 -28.92 -3.68
C ILE A 19 -5.24 -28.41 -2.26
N ARG A 20 -4.88 -27.14 -2.14
CA ARG A 20 -4.75 -26.39 -0.90
C ARG A 20 -5.77 -25.27 -0.86
N TYR A 21 -6.54 -25.20 0.22
CA TYR A 21 -7.36 -24.04 0.51
C TYR A 21 -6.53 -22.96 1.23
N VAL A 22 -6.57 -21.74 0.70
CA VAL A 22 -5.90 -20.55 1.23
C VAL A 22 -6.96 -19.53 1.61
N LEU A 23 -7.17 -19.37 2.92
CA LEU A 23 -8.15 -18.44 3.47
C LEU A 23 -7.85 -16.98 3.08
N GLY A 24 -6.57 -16.60 2.98
CA GLY A 24 -6.18 -15.25 2.58
C GLY A 24 -4.71 -15.13 2.23
N THR A 25 -4.41 -14.38 1.17
CA THR A 25 -3.04 -14.00 0.80
C THR A 25 -2.55 -12.82 1.63
N THR A 26 -1.24 -12.55 1.57
CA THR A 26 -0.65 -11.36 2.19
C THR A 26 -0.57 -10.22 1.17
N VAL A 27 -0.37 -9.01 1.67
CA VAL A 27 -0.06 -7.84 0.83
C VAL A 27 1.44 -7.54 0.88
N PRO A 28 2.02 -6.97 -0.18
CA PRO A 28 3.40 -6.54 -0.18
C PRO A 28 3.73 -5.53 0.93
N ASP A 29 4.97 -5.56 1.43
CA ASP A 29 5.46 -4.64 2.47
C ASP A 29 5.26 -3.14 2.13
N ASN A 30 5.26 -2.75 0.85
CA ASN A 30 5.03 -1.37 0.44
C ASN A 30 3.54 -0.96 0.45
N TRP A 31 2.61 -1.89 0.62
CA TRP A 31 1.18 -1.60 0.72
C TRP A 31 0.85 -0.99 2.09
N LYS A 32 0.57 0.32 2.12
CA LYS A 32 0.24 1.07 3.35
C LYS A 32 -1.23 1.50 3.30
N PRO A 33 -2.12 0.80 4.03
CA PRO A 33 -3.55 1.06 3.93
C PRO A 33 -3.94 2.36 4.65
N PHE A 34 -4.99 2.98 4.14
CA PHE A 34 -5.75 3.99 4.87
C PHE A 34 -7.17 3.43 5.08
N VAL A 35 -7.70 3.59 6.28
CA VAL A 35 -9.04 3.12 6.66
C VAL A 35 -9.97 4.31 6.87
N PRO A 36 -11.24 4.22 6.44
CA PRO A 36 -12.20 5.28 6.68
C PRO A 36 -12.52 5.36 8.18
N VAL A 37 -12.55 6.58 8.71
CA VAL A 37 -12.96 6.90 10.07
C VAL A 37 -13.86 8.14 10.05
N HIS A 38 -14.86 8.18 10.92
CA HIS A 38 -15.75 9.35 11.02
C HIS A 38 -15.01 10.57 11.55
N VAL A 39 -15.39 11.75 11.07
CA VAL A 39 -14.99 13.02 11.67
C VAL A 39 -15.73 13.19 12.99
N ASN A 40 -15.03 13.67 14.03
CA ASN A 40 -15.64 13.91 15.33
C ASN A 40 -16.85 14.84 15.20
N GLY A 41 -18.02 14.37 15.65
CA GLY A 41 -19.27 15.14 15.60
C GLY A 41 -20.03 15.05 14.29
N SER A 42 -19.63 14.16 13.36
CA SER A 42 -20.36 13.87 12.12
C SER A 42 -20.59 12.37 11.97
N ASP A 43 -21.82 11.99 11.63
CA ASP A 43 -22.20 10.59 11.35
C ASP A 43 -22.06 10.23 9.86
N THR A 44 -21.80 11.21 8.99
CA THR A 44 -21.76 11.03 7.54
C THR A 44 -20.41 11.34 6.94
N GLU A 45 -19.66 12.26 7.55
CA GLU A 45 -18.37 12.70 7.02
C GLU A 45 -17.25 11.77 7.48
N ILE A 46 -16.49 11.28 6.52
CA ILE A 46 -15.35 10.40 6.77
C ILE A 46 -14.03 11.04 6.37
N ARG A 47 -12.96 10.57 7.00
CA ARG A 47 -11.59 10.80 6.57
C ARG A 47 -10.84 9.49 6.56
N PHE A 48 -9.81 9.42 5.74
CA PHE A 48 -8.94 8.27 5.66
C PHE A 48 -7.82 8.40 6.69
N GLN A 49 -7.79 7.52 7.69
CA GLN A 49 -6.71 7.40 8.65
C GLN A 49 -5.69 6.36 8.20
N ARG A 50 -4.40 6.70 8.23
CA ARG A 50 -3.34 5.72 7.97
C ARG A 50 -3.41 4.57 8.95
N ALA A 51 -3.55 3.36 8.42
CA ALA A 51 -3.49 2.11 9.15
C ALA A 51 -2.17 1.37 8.89
N ARG A 52 -1.97 0.25 9.58
CA ARG A 52 -0.78 -0.58 9.46
C ARG A 52 -1.19 -2.05 9.47
N MET A 53 -0.72 -2.80 8.47
CA MET A 53 -0.82 -4.25 8.49
C MET A 53 0.02 -4.83 9.64
N PRO A 54 -0.40 -5.90 10.32
CA PRO A 54 0.41 -6.56 11.32
C PRO A 54 1.81 -6.92 10.77
N GLY A 55 2.85 -6.77 11.57
CA GLY A 55 4.23 -7.05 11.13
C GLY A 55 4.81 -6.14 10.04
N ALA A 56 4.03 -5.24 9.43
CA ALA A 56 4.50 -4.42 8.31
C ALA A 56 5.56 -3.42 8.75
N LYS A 57 6.60 -3.25 7.94
CA LYS A 57 7.67 -2.26 8.18
C LYS A 57 7.13 -0.83 8.05
N PRO A 58 7.70 0.17 8.74
CA PRO A 58 7.33 1.57 8.50
C PRO A 58 7.58 1.94 7.02
N PRO A 59 6.85 2.92 6.46
CA PRO A 59 7.11 3.38 5.09
C PRO A 59 8.56 3.83 4.97
N PHE A 60 9.23 3.55 3.85
CA PHE A 60 10.59 4.03 3.62
C PHE A 60 10.60 5.48 3.10
N GLY A 61 9.67 5.77 2.19
CA GLY A 61 9.55 7.05 1.50
C GLY A 61 9.17 8.22 2.41
N VAL A 62 9.67 9.41 2.06
CA VAL A 62 9.49 10.65 2.83
C VAL A 62 8.03 11.12 2.83
N LEU A 63 7.31 10.96 1.71
CA LEU A 63 5.92 11.42 1.56
C LEU A 63 5.00 10.95 2.69
N LEU A 64 5.14 9.70 3.13
CA LEU A 64 4.32 9.18 4.23
C LEU A 64 4.90 9.50 5.62
N LYS A 65 6.18 9.88 5.73
CA LYS A 65 6.82 10.19 7.02
C LYS A 65 6.67 11.66 7.44
N GLU A 66 6.38 12.56 6.51
CA GLU A 66 6.28 14.00 6.77
C GLU A 66 5.20 14.32 7.79
N GLN A 67 4.08 13.60 7.77
CA GLN A 67 3.02 13.76 8.76
C GLN A 67 3.20 12.78 9.94
N ALA A 68 3.21 13.35 11.14
CA ALA A 68 3.20 12.58 12.38
C ALA A 68 1.90 11.75 12.50
N ALA A 69 1.97 10.62 13.22
CA ALA A 69 0.78 9.82 13.48
C ALA A 69 -0.08 10.49 14.58
N PRO A 70 -1.42 10.42 14.48
CA PRO A 70 -2.21 9.84 13.39
C PRO A 70 -2.22 10.71 12.13
N TYR A 71 -2.06 10.08 10.96
CA TYR A 71 -2.08 10.76 9.67
C TYR A 71 -3.45 10.56 9.02
N PHE A 72 -4.16 11.67 8.82
CA PHE A 72 -5.45 11.71 8.12
C PHE A 72 -5.31 12.33 6.73
N ILE A 73 -6.10 11.85 5.80
CA ILE A 73 -6.34 12.42 4.48
C ILE A 73 -7.86 12.60 4.36
N ASN A 74 -8.32 13.74 3.90
CA ASN A 74 -9.75 13.94 3.73
C ASN A 74 -10.27 13.16 2.51
N GLU A 75 -11.54 12.73 2.54
CA GLU A 75 -12.13 11.93 1.48
C GLU A 75 -12.09 12.65 0.12
N GLU A 76 -12.35 13.96 0.09
CA GLU A 76 -12.39 14.78 -1.11
C GLU A 76 -11.03 14.91 -1.83
N GLU A 77 -9.92 14.59 -1.15
CA GLU A 77 -8.59 14.62 -1.77
C GLU A 77 -8.33 13.44 -2.70
N ILE A 78 -9.10 12.36 -2.56
CA ILE A 78 -8.94 11.08 -3.26
C ILE A 78 -10.13 10.84 -4.19
N PRO A 79 -10.05 11.24 -5.48
CA PRO A 79 -11.04 10.83 -6.47
C PRO A 79 -11.11 9.30 -6.59
N ARG A 80 -12.22 8.79 -7.14
CA ARG A 80 -12.43 7.36 -7.38
C ARG A 80 -11.32 6.71 -8.21
N SER A 81 -10.69 7.47 -9.12
CA SER A 81 -9.59 6.99 -9.95
C SER A 81 -8.24 6.91 -9.20
N GLY A 82 -8.20 7.34 -7.93
CA GLY A 82 -7.00 7.41 -7.11
C GLY A 82 -6.11 8.61 -7.44
N VAL A 83 -5.02 8.73 -6.70
CA VAL A 83 -4.01 9.79 -6.87
C VAL A 83 -2.62 9.18 -6.84
N ILE A 84 -1.76 9.61 -7.75
CA ILE A 84 -0.33 9.30 -7.74
C ILE A 84 0.42 10.57 -7.34
N VAL A 85 1.14 10.52 -6.21
CA VAL A 85 2.01 11.60 -5.76
C VAL A 85 3.46 11.16 -5.92
N THR A 86 4.21 11.87 -6.75
CA THR A 86 5.62 11.62 -6.98
C THR A 86 6.47 12.72 -6.35
N ARG A 87 7.49 12.34 -5.59
CA ARG A 87 8.50 13.25 -5.03
C ARG A 87 9.86 12.88 -5.61
N SER A 88 10.49 13.80 -6.32
CA SER A 88 11.78 13.56 -6.98
C SER A 88 12.72 14.76 -6.85
N PHE A 89 14.02 14.50 -6.89
CA PHE A 89 15.01 15.57 -7.02
C PHE A 89 14.99 16.11 -8.45
N GLN A 90 14.88 17.42 -8.57
CA GLN A 90 14.93 18.15 -9.82
C GLN A 90 16.23 18.93 -9.87
N ARG A 91 16.97 18.80 -10.98
CA ARG A 91 18.26 19.46 -11.16
C ARG A 91 18.25 20.25 -12.46
N THR A 92 18.65 21.51 -12.40
CA THR A 92 18.90 22.31 -13.60
C THR A 92 20.23 23.04 -13.50
N ARG A 93 20.76 23.44 -14.66
CA ARG A 93 21.94 24.29 -14.77
C ARG A 93 21.50 25.61 -15.38
N TRP A 94 21.80 26.71 -14.69
CA TRP A 94 21.42 28.04 -15.11
C TRP A 94 22.37 28.60 -16.16
N LEU A 95 21.96 29.69 -16.83
CA LEU A 95 22.72 30.33 -17.91
C LEU A 95 24.12 30.79 -17.47
N ASN A 96 24.31 31.10 -16.18
CA ASN A 96 25.61 31.44 -15.60
C ASN A 96 26.45 30.21 -15.18
N GLY A 97 26.03 29.01 -15.56
CA GLY A 97 26.71 27.75 -15.22
C GLY A 97 26.42 27.20 -13.83
N LYS A 98 25.69 27.92 -12.96
CA LYS A 98 25.34 27.47 -11.60
C LYS A 98 24.34 26.32 -11.64
N THR A 99 24.57 25.30 -10.80
CA THR A 99 23.63 24.18 -10.65
C THR A 99 22.64 24.48 -9.53
N PHE A 100 21.36 24.22 -9.80
CA PHE A 100 20.29 24.29 -8.82
C PHE A 100 19.68 22.90 -8.66
N LEU A 101 19.49 22.49 -7.41
CA LEU A 101 18.87 21.23 -7.02
C LEU A 101 17.72 21.55 -6.07
N TRP A 102 16.53 21.04 -6.37
CA TRP A 102 15.35 21.20 -5.52
C TRP A 102 14.54 19.90 -5.48
N ILE A 103 13.56 19.87 -4.57
CA ILE A 103 12.58 18.79 -4.52
C ILE A 103 11.36 19.20 -5.32
N GLY A 104 11.05 18.44 -6.36
CA GLY A 104 9.77 18.51 -7.07
C GLY A 104 8.74 17.58 -6.45
N ARG A 105 7.48 18.01 -6.47
CA ARG A 105 6.32 17.17 -6.15
C ARG A 105 5.30 17.29 -7.28
N THR A 106 4.82 16.17 -7.79
CA THR A 106 3.75 16.14 -8.80
C THR A 106 2.60 15.31 -8.27
N LYS A 107 1.36 15.76 -8.55
CA LYS A 107 0.11 15.07 -8.24
C LYS A 107 -0.58 14.78 -9.57
N GLU A 108 -0.83 13.50 -9.84
CA GLU A 108 -1.53 13.05 -11.03
C GLU A 108 -2.75 12.24 -10.62
N ALA A 109 -3.82 12.31 -11.42
CA ALA A 109 -4.96 11.43 -11.23
C ALA A 109 -4.53 10.00 -11.60
N GLY A 110 -4.90 9.03 -10.77
CA GLY A 110 -4.72 7.63 -11.10
C GLY A 110 -5.64 7.21 -12.26
N LYS A 111 -5.43 5.99 -12.75
CA LYS A 111 -6.21 5.41 -13.86
C LYS A 111 -7.27 4.41 -13.39
N GLY A 112 -7.47 4.26 -12.09
CA GLY A 112 -8.35 3.26 -11.51
C GLY A 112 -7.89 2.79 -10.14
N GLU A 113 -8.50 1.72 -9.66
CA GLU A 113 -8.25 1.17 -8.33
C GLU A 113 -6.87 0.49 -8.26
N GLY A 114 -6.15 0.71 -7.16
CA GLY A 114 -4.86 0.07 -6.91
C GLY A 114 -5.04 -1.41 -6.55
N TRP A 115 -4.22 -2.29 -7.12
CA TRP A 115 -4.28 -3.73 -6.83
C TRP A 115 -3.28 -4.12 -5.73
N SER A 116 -3.78 -4.54 -4.57
CA SER A 116 -2.98 -5.05 -3.46
C SER A 116 -2.56 -6.51 -3.61
N ASN A 117 -3.11 -7.20 -4.61
CA ASN A 117 -3.11 -8.66 -4.76
C ASN A 117 -3.61 -9.45 -3.53
N LEU A 118 -4.36 -8.78 -2.64
CA LEU A 118 -5.05 -9.43 -1.55
C LEU A 118 -6.22 -10.25 -2.10
N LYS A 119 -6.21 -11.54 -1.85
CA LYS A 119 -7.24 -12.49 -2.25
C LYS A 119 -7.64 -13.31 -1.03
N PHE A 120 -8.92 -13.64 -0.95
CA PHE A 120 -9.49 -14.52 0.08
C PHE A 120 -10.09 -15.76 -0.59
N ASP A 121 -10.24 -16.83 0.19
CA ASP A 121 -10.93 -18.06 -0.25
C ASP A 121 -10.39 -18.63 -1.57
N GLN A 122 -9.06 -18.74 -1.68
CA GLN A 122 -8.41 -19.28 -2.87
C GLN A 122 -8.22 -20.80 -2.75
N ILE A 123 -8.34 -21.48 -3.89
CA ILE A 123 -7.93 -22.88 -4.04
C ILE A 123 -6.68 -22.86 -4.92
N GLU A 124 -5.57 -23.34 -4.35
CA GLU A 124 -4.28 -23.46 -5.03
C GLU A 124 -4.02 -24.94 -5.33
N ASP A 125 -3.49 -25.23 -6.52
CA ASP A 125 -2.97 -26.56 -6.84
C ASP A 125 -1.66 -26.77 -6.09
N ILE A 126 -1.49 -27.94 -5.47
CA ILE A 126 -0.28 -28.28 -4.73
C ILE A 126 0.82 -28.73 -5.70
N GLY A 127 0.46 -29.19 -6.90
CA GLY A 127 1.40 -29.69 -7.91
C GLY A 127 2.13 -30.94 -7.45
N ILE A 128 1.96 -32.07 -8.14
CA ILE A 128 2.84 -33.22 -7.96
C ILE A 128 4.23 -32.77 -8.40
N ILE A 129 5.19 -32.74 -7.46
CA ILE A 129 6.60 -32.61 -7.80
C ILE A 129 6.98 -33.92 -8.49
N GLU A 130 7.11 -33.92 -9.83
CA GLU A 130 7.84 -34.98 -10.54
C GLU A 130 9.35 -34.87 -10.27
#